data_AF-A0A371L027-F1
#
_entry.id   AF-A0A371L027-F1
#
_cell.length_a   1.000
_cell.length_b   1.000
_cell.length_c   1.000
_cell.angle_alpha   90.00
_cell.angle_beta   90.00
_cell.angle_gamma   90.00
#
_symmetry.space_group_name_H-M   'P 1'
#
loop_
_entity.id
_entity.type
_entity.pdbx_description
1 polymer ?
#
loop_
_entity_poly.entity_id
_entity_poly.type
_entity_poly.pdbx_seq_one_letter_code
_entity_poly.pdbx_strand_id
1 'polypeptide(L)'
;MTELIAVITITLLAVISPGPDFAMVSRNSLLLSRRAGVLTACGIGAGVLVHVSYTLIGVGVLIQQSPWLFNLLKAIGAAYLIYLGITLLRNAAHHDAAPTTAPAAISDFAALKT
;
A
#
# COMPACT_ATOMS: atom_id res chain seq x y z
N MET A 1 -20.57 -19.73 15.46
CA MET A 1 -20.41 -19.93 13.99
C MET A 1 -20.34 -18.61 13.23
N THR A 2 -21.17 -17.62 13.56
CA THR A 2 -21.17 -16.28 12.93
C THR A 2 -19.83 -15.54 13.02
N GLU A 3 -19.15 -15.55 14.17
CA GLU A 3 -17.83 -14.91 14.34
C GLU A 3 -16.79 -15.45 13.33
N LEU A 4 -16.76 -16.76 13.14
CA LEU A 4 -15.80 -17.42 12.26
C LEU A 4 -16.08 -17.08 10.78
N ILE A 5 -17.37 -17.02 10.41
CA ILE A 5 -17.80 -16.59 9.08
C ILE A 5 -17.42 -15.11 8.85
N ALA A 6 -17.69 -14.22 9.81
CA ALA A 6 -17.37 -12.80 9.70
C ALA A 6 -15.86 -12.55 9.54
N VAL A 7 -15.03 -13.21 10.35
CA VAL A 7 -13.56 -13.13 10.22
C VAL A 7 -13.12 -13.63 8.84
N ILE A 8 -13.61 -14.79 8.38
CA ILE A 8 -13.26 -15.32 7.05
C ILE A 8 -13.63 -14.33 5.95
N THR A 9 -14.85 -13.77 5.98
CA THR A 9 -15.33 -12.82 4.96
C THR A 9 -14.51 -11.54 4.93
N ILE A 10 -14.26 -10.92 6.10
CA ILE A 10 -13.47 -9.68 6.19
C ILE A 10 -12.04 -9.94 5.71
N THR A 11 -11.44 -11.06 6.10
CA THR A 11 -10.07 -11.40 5.72
C THR A 11 -9.96 -11.72 4.23
N LEU A 12 -10.94 -12.41 3.64
CA LEU A 12 -11.03 -12.64 2.19
C LEU A 12 -11.11 -11.32 1.42
N LEU A 13 -11.99 -10.41 1.83
CA LEU A 13 -12.12 -9.09 1.21
C LEU A 13 -10.83 -8.29 1.31
N ALA A 14 -10.13 -8.36 2.46
CA ALA A 14 -8.85 -7.69 2.65
C ALA A 14 -7.74 -8.26 1.76
N VAL A 15 -7.67 -9.58 1.59
CA VAL A 15 -6.64 -10.26 0.77
C VAL A 15 -6.88 -10.07 -0.74
N ILE A 16 -8.13 -10.01 -1.17
CA ILE A 16 -8.47 -9.86 -2.59
C ILE A 16 -8.09 -8.47 -3.12
N SER A 17 -8.11 -7.44 -2.28
CA SER A 17 -7.77 -6.07 -2.68
C SER A 17 -6.29 -5.97 -3.06
N PRO A 18 -5.93 -5.93 -4.36
CA PRO A 18 -4.55 -5.77 -4.77
C PRO A 18 -4.14 -4.37 -4.35
N GLY A 19 -3.29 -4.27 -3.33
CA GLY A 19 -2.88 -2.98 -2.79
C GLY A 19 -2.20 -2.09 -3.84
N PRO A 20 -2.13 -0.77 -3.58
CA PRO A 20 -1.47 0.18 -4.50
C PRO A 20 -0.02 -0.22 -4.79
N ASP A 21 0.69 -0.79 -3.81
CA ASP A 21 2.07 -1.27 -3.96
C ASP A 21 2.16 -2.45 -4.94
N PHE A 22 1.23 -3.41 -4.85
CA PHE A 22 1.18 -4.57 -5.74
C PHE A 22 0.82 -4.15 -7.17
N ALA A 23 -0.13 -3.22 -7.31
CA ALA A 23 -0.50 -2.64 -8.60
C ALA A 23 0.69 -1.91 -9.24
N MET A 24 1.45 -1.15 -8.46
CA MET A 24 2.60 -0.39 -8.94
C MET A 24 3.76 -1.31 -9.35
N VAL A 25 4.09 -2.32 -8.53
CA VAL A 25 5.11 -3.33 -8.88
C VAL A 25 4.70 -4.15 -10.10
N SER A 26 3.44 -4.58 -10.19
CA SER A 26 2.93 -5.33 -11.35
C SER A 26 2.98 -4.48 -12.62
N ARG A 27 2.54 -3.21 -12.54
CA ARG A 27 2.63 -2.26 -13.65
C ARG A 27 4.09 -2.04 -14.08
N ASN A 28 5.02 -1.88 -13.13
CA ASN A 28 6.42 -1.65 -13.45
C ASN A 28 7.12 -2.89 -14.04
N SER A 29 6.74 -4.08 -13.55
CA SER A 29 7.21 -5.37 -14.08
C SER A 29 6.71 -5.63 -15.51
N LEU A 30 5.45 -5.28 -15.79
CA LEU A 30 4.81 -5.48 -17.09
C LEU A 30 5.17 -4.39 -18.13
N LEU A 31 5.33 -3.12 -17.72
CA LEU A 31 5.56 -2.00 -18.64
C LEU A 31 7.03 -1.66 -18.86
N LEU A 32 7.92 -1.84 -17.87
CA LEU A 32 9.34 -1.50 -18.00
C LEU A 32 10.21 -2.75 -18.20
N SER A 33 10.30 -3.63 -17.18
CA SER A 33 11.05 -4.89 -17.24
C SER A 33 10.89 -5.67 -15.93
N ARG A 34 11.12 -6.99 -15.95
CA ARG A 34 11.17 -7.85 -14.76
C ARG A 34 12.17 -7.34 -13.71
N ARG A 35 13.30 -6.76 -14.15
CA ARG A 35 14.31 -6.18 -13.24
C ARG A 35 13.82 -4.89 -12.59
N ALA A 36 13.17 -4.01 -13.35
CA ALA A 36 12.57 -2.78 -12.84
C ALA A 36 11.51 -3.11 -11.78
N GLY A 37 10.66 -4.12 -12.03
CA GLY A 37 9.69 -4.64 -11.07
C GLY A 37 10.32 -5.07 -9.73
N VAL A 38 11.39 -5.87 -9.77
CA VAL A 38 12.10 -6.33 -8.56
C VAL A 38 12.75 -5.18 -7.80
N LEU A 39 13.36 -4.21 -8.51
CA LEU A 39 13.94 -3.02 -7.88
C LEU A 39 12.86 -2.16 -7.19
N THR A 40 11.69 -1.95 -7.81
CA THR A 40 10.58 -1.26 -7.15
C THR A 40 10.08 -2.00 -5.92
N ALA A 41 9.92 -3.33 -5.99
CA ALA A 41 9.49 -4.11 -4.84
C ALA A 41 10.50 -4.03 -3.68
N CYS A 42 11.80 -4.07 -3.99
CA CYS A 42 12.87 -3.95 -3.01
C CYS A 42 12.89 -2.56 -2.36
N GLY A 43 12.73 -1.50 -3.16
CA GLY A 43 12.67 -0.12 -2.66
C GLY A 43 11.45 0.14 -1.77
N ILE A 44 10.26 -0.32 -2.18
CA ILE A 44 9.04 -0.22 -1.36
C ILE A 44 9.23 -1.01 -0.06
N GLY A 45 9.74 -2.24 -0.14
CA GLY A 45 10.01 -3.07 1.03
C GLY A 45 10.98 -2.44 2.02
N ALA A 46 12.07 -1.85 1.54
CA ALA A 46 13.04 -1.14 2.38
C ALA A 46 12.44 0.09 3.06
N GLY A 47 11.66 0.89 2.33
CA GLY A 47 10.96 2.05 2.89
C GLY A 47 9.93 1.67 3.95
N VAL A 48 9.15 0.63 3.68
CA VAL A 48 8.17 0.08 4.64
C VAL A 48 8.87 -0.45 5.88
N LEU A 49 10.01 -1.15 5.74
CA LEU A 49 10.81 -1.62 6.87
C LEU A 49 11.22 -0.48 7.79
N VAL A 50 11.85 0.58 7.24
CA VAL A 50 12.28 1.75 8.02
C VAL A 50 11.07 2.41 8.70
N HIS A 51 9.97 2.59 7.97
CA HIS A 51 8.76 3.21 8.50
C HIS A 51 8.14 2.39 9.65
N VAL A 52 8.02 1.07 9.47
CA VAL A 52 7.48 0.16 10.48
C VAL A 52 8.40 0.12 11.70
N SER A 53 9.73 0.06 11.53
CA SER A 53 10.69 0.09 12.64
C SER A 53 10.55 1.37 13.47
N TYR A 54 10.51 2.54 12.83
CA TYR A 54 10.30 3.81 13.52
C TYR A 54 8.94 3.85 14.24
N THR A 55 7.89 3.36 13.58
CA THR A 55 6.53 3.32 14.15
C THR A 55 6.45 2.40 15.35
N LEU A 56 7.06 1.22 15.31
CA LEU A 56 7.06 0.27 16.44
C LEU A 56 7.73 0.87 17.67
N ILE A 57 8.87 1.53 17.47
CA ILE A 57 9.61 2.22 18.54
C ILE A 57 8.76 3.38 19.09
N GLY A 58 8.16 4.20 18.23
CA GLY A 58 7.36 5.36 18.63
C GLY A 58 6.03 5.00 19.30
N VAL A 59 5.28 4.04 18.74
CA VAL A 59 3.99 3.59 19.27
C VAL A 59 4.17 2.82 20.57
N GLY A 60 5.27 2.08 20.74
CA GLY A 60 5.60 1.39 22.00
C GLY A 60 5.74 2.36 23.18
N VAL A 61 6.31 3.55 22.96
CA VAL A 61 6.39 4.62 23.96
C VAL A 61 5.01 5.24 24.22
N LEU A 62 4.18 5.37 23.19
CA LEU A 62 2.84 5.96 23.28
C LEU A 62 1.88 5.10 24.13
N ILE A 63 1.99 3.77 24.04
CA ILE A 63 1.15 2.82 24.79
C ILE A 63 1.42 2.92 26.31
N GLN A 64 2.67 3.17 26.72
CA GLN A 64 3.01 3.29 28.15
C GLN A 64 2.47 4.57 28.79
N GLN A 65 2.30 5.66 28.03
CA GLN A 65 1.93 6.96 28.60
C GLN A 65 0.43 7.14 28.84
N SER A 66 -0.46 6.62 27.98
CA SER A 66 -1.91 6.74 28.23
C SER A 66 -2.78 5.82 27.35
N PRO A 67 -3.72 5.05 27.93
CA PRO A 67 -4.75 4.32 27.19
C PRO A 67 -5.66 5.22 26.34
N TRP A 68 -5.84 6.49 26.73
CA TRP A 68 -6.71 7.42 26.01
C TRP A 68 -6.13 7.83 24.65
N LEU A 69 -4.82 8.06 24.59
CA LEU A 69 -4.12 8.43 23.35
C LEU A 69 -4.14 7.27 22.34
N PHE A 70 -4.01 6.04 22.82
CA PHE A 70 -4.14 4.84 22.00
C PHE A 70 -5.54 4.70 21.40
N ASN A 71 -6.59 4.97 22.19
CA ASN A 71 -7.96 4.94 21.69
C ASN A 71 -8.22 6.06 20.66
N LEU A 72 -7.68 7.26 20.87
CA LEU A 72 -7.76 8.36 19.90
C LEU A 72 -7.05 7.99 18.59
N LEU A 73 -5.85 7.40 18.67
CA LEU A 73 -5.11 6.94 17.50
C LEU A 73 -5.89 5.85 16.74
N LYS A 74 -6.51 4.90 17.46
CA LYS A 74 -7.39 3.89 16.84
C LYS A 74 -8.59 4.53 16.15
N ALA A 75 -9.21 5.53 16.76
CA ALA A 75 -10.35 6.25 16.17
C ALA A 75 -9.93 7.01 14.90
N ILE A 76 -8.78 7.71 14.93
CA ILE A 76 -8.22 8.40 13.77
C ILE A 76 -7.88 7.40 12.65
N GLY A 77 -7.23 6.28 13.00
CA GLY A 77 -6.90 5.22 12.04
C GLY A 77 -8.15 4.61 11.40
N ALA A 78 -9.21 4.35 12.18
CA ALA A 78 -10.48 3.87 11.66
C ALA A 78 -11.14 4.89 10.71
N ALA A 79 -11.17 6.17 11.09
CA ALA A 79 -11.69 7.24 10.24
C ALA A 79 -10.91 7.37 8.93
N TYR A 80 -9.57 7.27 8.98
CA TYR A 80 -8.71 7.32 7.81
C TYR A 80 -8.96 6.14 6.87
N LEU A 81 -9.12 4.91 7.40
CA LEU A 81 -9.45 3.74 6.59
C LEU A 81 -10.84 3.85 5.95
N ILE A 82 -11.83 4.42 6.65
CA ILE A 82 -13.15 4.69 6.06
C ILE A 82 -13.02 5.68 4.90
N TYR A 83 -12.30 6.79 5.10
CA TYR A 83 -12.05 7.78 4.05
C TYR A 83 -11.33 7.16 2.84
N LEU A 84 -10.30 6.36 3.08
CA LEU A 84 -9.55 5.68 2.02
C LEU A 84 -10.44 4.68 1.27
N GLY A 85 -11.23 3.89 1.98
CA GLY A 85 -12.20 2.96 1.40
C GLY A 85 -13.20 3.68 0.49
N ILE A 86 -13.81 4.77 0.95
CA ILE A 86 -14.74 5.57 0.15
C ILE A 86 -14.05 6.17 -1.09
N THR A 87 -12.83 6.69 -0.92
CA THR A 87 -12.05 7.27 -2.02
C THR A 87 -11.70 6.22 -3.08
N LEU A 88 -11.35 5.00 -2.67
CA LEU A 88 -11.09 3.88 -3.57
C LEU A 88 -12.35 3.46 -4.33
N LEU A 89 -13.50 3.33 -3.66
CA LEU A 89 -14.77 3.02 -4.33
C LEU A 89 -15.16 4.10 -5.34
N ARG A 90 -14.97 5.39 -4.99
CA ARG A 90 -15.30 6.51 -5.88
C ARG A 90 -14.39 6.58 -7.10
N ASN A 91 -13.09 6.34 -6.91
CA ASN A 91 -12.10 6.46 -7.99
C ASN A 91 -11.98 5.19 -8.84
N ALA A 92 -12.41 4.03 -8.34
CA ALA A 92 -12.52 2.79 -9.13
C ALA A 92 -13.49 2.96 -10.29
N ALA A 93 -14.60 3.69 -10.09
CA ALA A 93 -15.56 4.01 -11.16
C ALA A 93 -15.00 4.91 -12.28
N HIS A 94 -13.84 5.56 -12.05
CA HIS A 94 -13.17 6.42 -13.03
C HIS A 94 -11.92 5.78 -13.66
N HIS A 95 -11.49 4.60 -13.21
CA HIS A 95 -10.28 3.93 -13.70
C HIS A 95 -10.51 3.03 -14.93
N ASP A 96 -11.71 3.00 -15.51
CA ASP A 96 -12.00 2.34 -16.79
C ASP A 96 -11.69 3.21 -18.02
N ALA A 97 -11.32 4.48 -17.84
CA ALA A 97 -11.13 5.42 -18.93
C ALA A 97 -9.88 6.30 -18.77
N ALA A 98 -8.68 5.71 -18.89
CA ALA A 98 -7.52 6.51 -19.29
C ALA A 98 -6.54 5.67 -20.14
N PRO A 99 -6.06 6.22 -21.28
CA PRO A 99 -5.29 5.49 -22.26
C PRO A 99 -3.90 5.17 -21.75
N THR A 100 -3.39 4.04 -22.25
CA THR A 100 -2.04 3.51 -22.18
C THR A 100 -1.00 4.49 -22.77
N THR A 101 -0.82 5.69 -22.23
CA THR A 101 0.34 6.52 -22.57
C THR A 101 1.51 6.04 -21.72
N ALA A 102 2.27 5.11 -22.30
CA ALA A 102 3.55 4.63 -21.80
C ALA A 102 4.44 5.82 -21.41
N PRO A 103 4.89 5.93 -20.15
CA PRO A 103 6.02 6.79 -19.86
C PRO A 103 7.24 6.17 -20.57
N ALA A 104 7.87 6.98 -21.42
CA ALA A 104 8.95 6.61 -22.32
C ALA A 104 10.00 5.73 -21.62
N ALA A 105 10.36 4.62 -22.27
CA ALA A 105 11.41 3.71 -21.86
C ALA A 105 12.74 4.47 -21.72
N ILE A 106 13.11 4.81 -20.48
CA ILE A 106 14.48 5.17 -20.18
C ILE A 106 15.22 3.84 -20.10
N SER A 107 15.94 3.51 -21.16
CA SER A 107 16.73 2.29 -21.24
C SER A 107 17.83 2.33 -20.18
N ASP A 108 17.95 1.24 -19.42
CA ASP A 108 18.99 1.04 -18.38
C ASP A 108 20.42 1.26 -18.92
N PHE A 109 20.61 1.13 -20.23
CA PHE A 109 21.89 1.38 -20.91
C PHE A 109 22.25 2.87 -21.06
N ALA A 110 21.28 3.78 -21.03
CA ALA A 110 21.55 5.22 -21.13
C ALA A 110 22.00 5.83 -19.79
N ALA A 111 21.56 5.27 -18.65
CA ALA A 111 21.90 5.77 -17.32
C ALA A 111 23.31 5.36 -16.84
N LEU A 112 23.88 4.29 -17.40
CA LEU A 112 25.23 3.80 -17.07
C LEU A 112 26.34 4.50 -17.87
N LYS A 113 26.01 5.41 -18.81
CA LYS A 113 26.98 6.04 -19.72
C LYS A 113 27.26 7.53 -19.43
N THR A 114 26.84 8.05 -18.28
CA THR A 114 27.22 9.38 -17.78
C THR A 114 27.87 9.24 -16.43
#